data_AF-C9QE85-F1
#
_entry.id   AF-C9QE85-F1
#
_cell.length_a   1.000
_cell.length_b   1.000
_cell.length_c   1.000
_cell.angle_alpha   90.00
_cell.angle_beta   90.00
_cell.angle_gamma   90.00
#
_symmetry.space_group_name_H-M   'P 1'
#
loop_
_entity.id
_entity.type
_entity.pdbx_description
1 polymer ?
#
loop_
_entity_poly.entity_id
_entity_poly.type
_entity_poly.pdbx_seq_one_letter_code
_entity_poly.pdbx_strand_id
1 'polypeptide(L)'
;MKAIQFSSLKLECETRTLSNGFGNKVILRPLPYEVLVFLLLKGAPASREELFEKCWGGAVVTDQALTNVISDLRRHFFVLNAKEINIQTISKVGYFLDVEVEVIEALEPVQTIEDTTDVELNPSVTPSHQSQEMANHAPKRDINFKASYLLVFALIAMIAATFIFEPFKPRSPFTDLSQYVQLLDGSPTFYLMDGTNGSIDKAFLTEQLGKASLANCSADVYIRVFPSIYEPGVIAMTVRLKSKTSAHSHVFQHFNVTSLTLAESVLMAFDNPEVRCELQ
;
A
#
# COMPACT_ATOMS: atom_id res chain seq x y z
N MET A 1 27.04 -2.22 6.30
CA MET A 1 25.59 -2.55 6.24
C MET A 1 25.31 -3.37 5.00
N LYS A 2 24.45 -4.40 5.05
CA LYS A 2 24.11 -5.21 3.87
C LYS A 2 22.76 -4.78 3.27
N ALA A 3 22.78 -4.44 1.98
CA ALA A 3 21.57 -4.12 1.22
C ALA A 3 21.49 -5.00 -0.03
N ILE A 4 20.28 -5.26 -0.50
CA ILE A 4 20.03 -5.95 -1.78
C ILE A 4 19.27 -4.97 -2.67
N GLN A 5 19.83 -4.63 -3.82
CA GLN A 5 19.19 -3.78 -4.81
C GLN A 5 18.70 -4.63 -5.98
N PHE A 6 17.46 -4.40 -6.40
CA PHE A 6 16.84 -5.17 -7.48
C PHE A 6 15.81 -4.30 -8.20
N SER A 7 15.94 -4.18 -9.53
CA SER A 7 15.16 -3.26 -10.35
C SER A 7 15.16 -1.83 -9.75
N SER A 8 14.01 -1.31 -9.29
CA SER A 8 13.84 0.03 -8.71
C SER A 8 13.76 0.06 -7.18
N LEU A 9 13.99 -1.08 -6.52
CA LEU A 9 13.86 -1.25 -5.08
C LEU A 9 15.20 -1.57 -4.41
N LYS A 10 15.31 -1.15 -3.15
CA LYS A 10 16.43 -1.45 -2.26
C LYS A 10 15.91 -2.04 -0.95
N LEU A 11 16.51 -3.14 -0.52
CA LEU A 11 16.16 -3.87 0.70
C LEU A 11 17.31 -3.74 1.71
N GLU A 12 17.12 -2.95 2.75
CA GLU A 12 18.02 -2.88 3.91
C GLU A 12 17.82 -4.13 4.79
N CYS A 13 18.82 -5.02 4.83
CA CYS A 13 18.68 -6.31 5.53
C CYS A 13 18.56 -6.17 7.06
N GLU A 14 19.28 -5.22 7.65
CA GLU A 14 19.30 -4.98 9.11
C GLU A 14 17.94 -4.52 9.66
N THR A 15 17.23 -3.66 8.90
CA THR A 15 15.95 -3.08 9.32
C THR A 15 14.74 -3.77 8.69
N ARG A 16 14.97 -4.69 7.73
CA ARG A 16 13.97 -5.27 6.82
C ARG A 16 13.17 -4.19 6.07
N THR A 17 13.77 -3.03 5.82
CA THR A 17 13.11 -1.93 5.12
C THR A 17 13.24 -2.12 3.61
N LEU A 18 12.12 -2.11 2.91
CA LEU A 18 12.06 -2.07 1.46
C LEU A 18 11.75 -0.63 1.04
N SER A 19 12.63 -0.02 0.26
CA SER A 19 12.56 1.37 -0.17
C SER A 19 12.65 1.52 -1.68
N ASN A 20 12.15 2.63 -2.23
CA ASN A 20 12.27 3.00 -3.64
C ASN A 20 13.13 4.27 -3.82
N GLY A 21 13.57 4.52 -5.06
CA GLY A 21 14.33 5.73 -5.41
C GLY A 21 13.57 7.06 -5.25
N PHE A 22 12.29 7.04 -4.89
CA PHE A 22 11.44 8.22 -4.67
C PHE A 22 11.21 8.53 -3.17
N GLY A 23 11.86 7.80 -2.26
CA GLY A 23 11.78 8.02 -0.81
C GLY A 23 10.62 7.30 -0.10
N ASN A 24 9.79 6.54 -0.82
CA ASN A 24 8.79 5.67 -0.18
C ASN A 24 9.49 4.47 0.46
N LYS A 25 9.05 4.07 1.65
CA LYS A 25 9.60 2.93 2.39
C LYS A 25 8.53 2.15 3.15
N VAL A 26 8.72 0.84 3.27
CA VAL A 26 7.88 -0.07 4.07
C VAL A 26 8.77 -1.01 4.86
N ILE A 27 8.50 -1.21 6.14
CA ILE A 27 9.18 -2.20 6.97
C ILE A 27 8.48 -3.56 6.80
N LEU A 28 9.20 -4.57 6.33
CA LEU A 28 8.67 -5.91 6.16
C LEU A 28 8.61 -6.66 7.50
N ARG A 29 7.52 -7.38 7.71
CA ARG A 29 7.42 -8.40 8.78
C ARG A 29 8.47 -9.50 8.53
N PRO A 30 8.96 -10.21 9.58
CA PRO A 30 10.06 -11.18 9.45
C PRO A 30 9.82 -12.23 8.35
N LEU A 31 8.65 -12.86 8.36
CA LEU A 31 8.31 -13.94 7.42
C LEU A 31 8.19 -13.48 5.94
N PRO A 32 7.48 -12.39 5.60
CA PRO A 32 7.58 -11.79 4.26
C PRO A 32 8.99 -11.39 3.84
N TYR A 33 9.82 -10.89 4.77
CA TYR A 33 11.22 -10.59 4.49
C TYR A 33 12.02 -11.84 4.14
N GLU A 34 11.90 -12.92 4.92
CA GLU A 34 12.57 -14.20 4.65
C GLU A 34 12.17 -14.79 3.29
N VAL A 35 10.86 -14.79 2.97
CA VAL A 35 10.36 -15.23 1.67
C VAL A 35 10.89 -14.37 0.52
N LEU A 36 10.95 -13.05 0.69
CA LEU A 36 11.50 -12.15 -0.32
C LEU A 36 12.99 -12.39 -0.56
N VAL A 37 13.78 -12.49 0.52
CA VAL A 37 15.22 -12.78 0.44
C VAL A 37 15.48 -14.14 -0.21
N PHE A 38 14.70 -15.17 0.14
CA PHE A 38 14.82 -16.48 -0.49
C PHE A 38 14.53 -16.45 -1.99
N LEU A 39 13.47 -15.77 -2.43
CA LEU A 39 13.14 -15.62 -3.85
C LEU A 39 14.22 -14.85 -4.62
N LEU A 40 14.73 -13.74 -4.05
CA LEU A 40 15.82 -12.94 -4.63
C LEU A 40 17.11 -13.75 -4.80
N LEU A 41 17.50 -14.51 -3.77
CA LEU A 41 18.75 -15.29 -3.79
C LEU A 41 18.66 -16.57 -4.62
N LYS A 42 17.46 -17.14 -4.80
CA LYS A 42 17.29 -18.39 -5.56
C LYS A 42 17.46 -18.18 -7.08
N GLY A 43 17.04 -17.03 -7.62
CA GLY A 43 17.13 -16.73 -9.06
C GLY A 43 16.39 -17.70 -9.99
N ALA A 44 15.52 -18.55 -9.46
CA ALA A 44 14.79 -19.60 -10.18
C ALA A 44 13.44 -19.89 -9.48
N PRO A 45 12.46 -20.52 -10.15
CA PRO A 45 11.16 -20.83 -9.55
C PRO A 45 11.29 -21.67 -8.26
N ALA A 46 10.80 -21.13 -7.15
CA ALA A 46 10.72 -21.80 -5.85
C ALA A 46 9.44 -22.64 -5.76
N SER A 47 9.57 -23.88 -5.30
CA SER A 47 8.43 -24.72 -4.92
C SER A 47 7.78 -24.24 -3.62
N ARG A 48 6.55 -24.68 -3.33
CA ARG A 48 5.88 -24.35 -2.07
C ARG A 48 6.58 -25.02 -0.89
N GLU A 49 7.01 -26.24 -1.11
CA GLU A 49 7.68 -27.12 -0.18
C GLU A 49 9.02 -26.52 0.27
N GLU A 50 9.83 -26.02 -0.67
CA GLU A 50 11.07 -25.28 -0.33
C GLU A 50 10.79 -23.99 0.45
N LEU A 51 9.75 -23.24 0.09
CA LEU A 51 9.37 -22.01 0.79
C LEU A 51 8.94 -22.30 2.23
N PHE A 52 8.17 -23.37 2.46
CA PHE A 52 7.80 -23.83 3.79
C PHE A 52 9.01 -24.35 4.58
N GLU A 53 9.87 -25.17 3.98
CA GLU A 53 11.06 -25.71 4.65
C GLU A 53 12.00 -24.58 5.09
N LYS A 54 12.25 -23.58 4.23
CA LYS A 54 13.23 -22.51 4.49
C LYS A 54 12.70 -21.34 5.31
N CYS A 55 11.42 -20.97 5.18
CA CYS A 55 10.89 -19.76 5.82
C CYS A 55 9.90 -20.03 6.97
N TRP A 56 9.42 -21.27 7.15
CA TRP A 56 8.52 -21.62 8.28
C TRP A 56 9.19 -22.48 9.36
N GLY A 57 10.47 -22.86 9.20
CA GLY A 57 11.24 -23.52 10.25
C GLY A 57 10.65 -24.84 10.76
N GLY A 58 9.90 -25.55 9.91
CA GLY A 58 9.18 -26.78 10.29
C GLY A 58 7.81 -26.58 10.95
N ALA A 59 7.31 -25.35 11.06
CA ALA A 59 5.95 -25.10 11.53
C ALA A 59 4.90 -25.65 10.54
N VAL A 60 3.92 -26.40 11.06
CA VAL A 60 2.81 -26.93 10.24
C VAL A 60 1.83 -25.79 9.92
N VAL A 61 1.78 -25.39 8.65
CA VAL A 61 0.93 -24.31 8.13
C VAL A 61 0.18 -24.75 6.87
N THR A 62 -0.86 -24.01 6.49
CA THR A 62 -1.64 -24.26 5.28
C THR A 62 -1.09 -23.51 4.07
N ASP A 63 -1.41 -23.97 2.85
CA ASP A 63 -1.10 -23.27 1.59
C ASP A 63 -1.60 -21.81 1.54
N GLN A 64 -2.66 -21.51 2.30
CA GLN A 64 -3.18 -20.16 2.43
C GLN A 64 -2.20 -19.22 3.15
N ALA A 65 -1.37 -19.71 4.07
CA ALA A 65 -0.36 -18.90 4.76
C ALA A 65 0.68 -18.36 3.77
N LEU A 66 1.22 -19.22 2.90
CA LEU A 66 2.13 -18.81 1.83
C LEU A 66 1.43 -17.87 0.83
N THR A 67 0.21 -18.20 0.41
CA THR A 67 -0.59 -17.36 -0.49
C THR A 67 -0.81 -15.95 0.06
N ASN A 68 -1.03 -15.82 1.38
CA ASN A 68 -1.17 -14.54 2.07
C ASN A 68 0.15 -13.75 2.07
N VAL A 69 1.28 -14.40 2.35
CA VAL A 69 2.61 -13.75 2.33
C VAL A 69 2.98 -13.23 0.94
N ILE A 70 2.75 -14.02 -0.11
CA ILE A 70 3.01 -13.59 -1.50
C ILE A 70 2.09 -12.42 -1.90
N SER A 71 0.85 -12.42 -1.41
CA SER A 71 -0.10 -11.31 -1.66
C SER A 71 0.30 -10.03 -0.93
N ASP A 72 0.83 -10.13 0.29
CA ASP A 72 1.36 -9.01 1.08
C ASP A 72 2.59 -8.38 0.38
N LEU A 73 3.52 -9.21 -0.11
CA LEU A 73 4.69 -8.76 -0.88
C LEU A 73 4.31 -8.04 -2.17
N ARG A 74 3.38 -8.59 -2.97
CA ARG A 74 2.86 -7.92 -4.18
C ARG A 74 2.23 -6.56 -3.85
N ARG A 75 1.50 -6.46 -2.73
CA ARG A 75 0.92 -5.20 -2.26
C ARG A 75 2.02 -4.19 -1.87
N HIS A 76 3.11 -4.61 -1.25
CA HIS A 76 4.24 -3.73 -0.94
C HIS A 76 4.92 -3.18 -2.20
N PHE A 77 5.13 -4.00 -3.23
CA PHE A 77 5.66 -3.53 -4.52
C PHE A 77 4.75 -2.48 -5.17
N PHE A 78 3.43 -2.70 -5.13
CA PHE A 78 2.44 -1.73 -5.62
C PHE A 78 2.48 -0.40 -4.85
N VAL A 79 2.52 -0.44 -3.51
CA VAL A 79 2.61 0.76 -2.65
C VAL A 79 3.91 1.53 -2.90
N LEU A 80 5.01 0.84 -3.18
CA LEU A 80 6.29 1.44 -3.55
C LEU A 80 6.36 1.86 -5.03
N ASN A 81 5.26 1.80 -5.78
CA ASN A 81 5.15 2.14 -7.21
C ASN A 81 6.10 1.35 -8.13
N ALA A 82 6.57 0.17 -7.70
CA ALA A 82 7.48 -0.70 -8.46
C ALA A 82 6.69 -1.61 -9.41
N LYS A 83 6.08 -1.03 -10.44
CA LYS A 83 5.17 -1.74 -11.36
C LYS A 83 5.84 -2.80 -12.23
N GLU A 84 7.13 -2.66 -12.49
CA GLU A 84 7.94 -3.62 -13.26
C GLU A 84 8.21 -4.92 -12.48
N ILE A 85 8.00 -4.93 -11.15
CA ILE A 85 8.34 -6.05 -10.27
C ILE A 85 7.06 -6.78 -9.84
N ASN A 86 7.00 -8.08 -10.11
CA ASN A 86 5.93 -8.94 -9.61
C ASN A 86 6.46 -10.33 -9.30
N ILE A 87 6.02 -10.91 -8.18
CA ILE A 87 6.19 -12.34 -7.93
C ILE A 87 5.22 -13.07 -8.86
N GLN A 88 5.73 -13.85 -9.80
CA GLN A 88 4.95 -14.67 -10.72
C GLN A 88 4.47 -15.95 -10.01
N THR A 89 3.24 -16.40 -10.29
CA THR A 89 2.76 -17.73 -9.85
C THR A 89 2.96 -18.71 -11.00
N ILE A 90 3.83 -19.71 -10.83
CA ILE A 90 4.05 -20.77 -11.81
C ILE A 90 3.16 -21.96 -11.46
N SER A 91 2.19 -22.28 -12.32
CA SER A 91 1.22 -23.35 -12.09
C SER A 91 1.91 -24.69 -11.82
N LYS A 92 1.46 -25.43 -10.80
CA LYS A 92 2.03 -26.70 -10.31
C LYS A 92 3.49 -26.67 -9.84
N VAL A 93 4.19 -25.54 -9.92
CA VAL A 93 5.56 -25.38 -9.41
C VAL A 93 5.55 -24.55 -8.12
N GLY A 94 5.15 -23.29 -8.18
CA GLY A 94 5.19 -22.39 -7.03
C GLY A 94 5.31 -20.92 -7.42
N TYR A 95 6.35 -20.25 -6.96
CA TYR A 95 6.52 -18.80 -7.11
C TYR A 95 7.91 -18.45 -7.66
N PHE A 96 7.98 -17.41 -8.49
CA PHE A 96 9.22 -16.94 -9.10
C PHE A 96 9.27 -15.41 -9.04
N LEU A 97 10.45 -14.84 -8.79
CA LEU A 97 10.70 -13.40 -8.85
C LEU A 97 11.76 -13.16 -9.92
N ASP A 98 11.32 -12.65 -11.06
CA ASP A 98 12.14 -12.47 -12.26
C ASP A 98 12.77 -11.07 -12.23
N VAL A 99 13.89 -10.93 -11.53
CA VAL A 99 14.63 -9.67 -11.39
C VAL A 99 16.13 -9.91 -11.36
N GLU A 100 16.90 -8.99 -11.93
CA GLU A 100 18.33 -8.89 -11.69
C GLU A 100 18.58 -8.34 -10.28
N VAL A 101 19.57 -8.92 -9.58
CA VAL A 101 19.85 -8.66 -8.17
C VAL A 101 21.32 -8.30 -7.98
N GLU A 102 21.58 -7.10 -7.45
CA GLU A 102 22.89 -6.69 -6.97
C GLU A 102 22.92 -6.68 -5.44
N VAL A 103 23.85 -7.42 -4.85
CA VAL A 103 24.06 -7.41 -3.40
C VAL A 103 25.10 -6.36 -3.06
N ILE A 104 24.65 -5.26 -2.45
CA ILE A 104 25.51 -4.14 -2.04
C ILE A 104 25.93 -4.36 -0.59
N GLU A 105 27.14 -4.88 -0.42
CA GLU A 105 27.82 -4.87 0.88
C GLU A 105 28.54 -3.54 1.05
N ALA A 106 27.96 -2.63 1.84
CA ALA A 106 28.56 -1.34 2.12
C ALA A 106 29.77 -1.52 3.04
N LEU A 107 30.96 -1.48 2.44
CA LEU A 107 32.21 -1.11 3.11
C LEU A 107 32.10 0.33 3.64
N GLU A 108 32.88 0.63 4.68
CA GLU A 108 32.83 1.90 5.42
C GLU A 108 33.25 3.12 4.58
N PRO A 109 32.77 4.34 4.92
CA PRO A 109 32.92 5.50 4.06
C PRO A 109 34.34 6.08 4.10
N VAL A 110 35.04 6.05 2.97
CA VAL A 110 36.27 6.83 2.77
C VAL A 110 35.92 8.15 2.09
N GLN A 111 36.22 9.25 2.78
CA GLN A 111 36.21 10.60 2.20
C GLN A 111 37.38 10.76 1.23
N THR A 112 37.15 11.44 0.10
CA THR A 112 38.13 12.37 -0.50
C THR A 112 37.35 13.49 -1.20
N ILE A 113 37.83 14.72 -1.04
CA ILE A 113 37.27 15.97 -1.58
C ILE A 113 38.23 16.49 -2.67
N GLU A 114 37.66 16.99 -3.78
CA GLU A 114 38.30 17.84 -4.81
C GLU A 114 39.54 17.23 -5.53
N ASP A 115 40.02 17.69 -6.69
CA ASP A 115 39.81 18.95 -7.41
C ASP A 115 40.06 18.80 -8.95
N THR A 116 39.85 19.90 -9.69
CA THR A 116 40.47 20.34 -10.96
C THR A 116 39.70 20.25 -12.29
N THR A 117 39.26 21.45 -12.70
CA THR A 117 39.42 22.11 -14.03
C THR A 117 38.51 21.79 -15.21
N ASP A 118 37.53 22.70 -15.38
CA ASP A 118 37.45 23.73 -16.45
C ASP A 118 37.12 23.42 -17.93
N VAL A 119 36.61 24.49 -18.56
CA VAL A 119 36.46 24.80 -20.01
C VAL A 119 35.23 24.17 -20.72
N GLU A 120 34.38 24.88 -21.48
CA GLU A 120 33.96 26.31 -21.54
C GLU A 120 32.66 26.37 -22.38
N LEU A 121 31.83 27.42 -22.22
CA LEU A 121 30.70 27.75 -23.11
C LEU A 121 31.25 28.24 -24.49
N ASN A 122 30.53 28.37 -25.63
CA ASN A 122 29.11 28.61 -25.91
C ASN A 122 28.81 28.31 -27.43
N PRO A 123 27.55 28.42 -27.94
CA PRO A 123 27.17 27.98 -29.29
C PRO A 123 27.01 29.13 -30.32
N SER A 124 26.95 28.76 -31.61
CA SER A 124 26.36 29.51 -32.75
C SER A 124 26.47 28.67 -34.04
N VAL A 125 25.71 28.81 -35.15
CA VAL A 125 24.45 29.49 -35.51
C VAL A 125 24.02 28.88 -36.88
N THR A 126 22.71 28.69 -37.12
CA THR A 126 22.10 28.34 -38.45
C THR A 126 21.56 29.62 -39.12
N PRO A 127 21.09 29.67 -40.40
CA PRO A 127 21.24 28.79 -41.59
C PRO A 127 21.62 29.57 -42.89
N SER A 128 21.73 28.90 -44.05
CA SER A 128 20.96 29.28 -45.28
C SER A 128 21.14 28.34 -46.49
N HIS A 129 20.07 28.31 -47.31
CA HIS A 129 19.87 27.83 -48.70
C HIS A 129 21.11 27.70 -49.62
N GLN A 130 21.15 26.88 -50.68
CA GLN A 130 20.10 26.25 -51.53
C GLN A 130 20.72 24.95 -52.17
N SER A 131 20.13 24.13 -53.06
CA SER A 131 18.89 24.12 -53.87
C SER A 131 18.50 22.70 -54.33
N GLN A 132 17.41 22.58 -55.12
CA GLN A 132 17.02 21.57 -56.14
C GLN A 132 17.39 20.07 -55.99
N GLU A 133 16.63 19.06 -56.42
CA GLU A 133 15.28 18.82 -56.95
C GLU A 133 15.38 17.43 -57.60
N MET A 134 14.59 16.42 -57.20
CA MET A 134 14.16 15.35 -58.11
C MET A 134 13.07 14.45 -57.51
N ALA A 135 12.22 13.95 -58.42
CA ALA A 135 10.98 13.23 -58.19
C ALA A 135 11.07 11.98 -57.29
N ASN A 136 9.95 11.67 -56.62
CA ASN A 136 9.22 10.44 -56.96
C ASN A 136 7.74 10.46 -56.51
N HIS A 137 6.90 9.80 -57.30
CA HIS A 137 5.44 9.87 -57.21
C HIS A 137 4.88 8.76 -56.29
N ALA A 138 4.45 9.11 -55.08
CA ALA A 138 3.74 8.18 -54.18
C ALA A 138 2.21 8.42 -54.24
N PRO A 139 1.37 7.37 -54.32
CA PRO A 139 -0.08 7.55 -54.37
C PRO A 139 -0.61 8.03 -53.02
N LYS A 140 -1.18 9.24 -52.99
CA LYS A 140 -1.90 9.73 -51.80
C LYS A 140 -3.16 8.89 -51.58
N ARG A 141 -3.16 8.12 -50.50
CA ARG A 141 -4.35 7.44 -49.99
C ARG A 141 -5.11 8.44 -49.12
N ASP A 142 -6.09 9.13 -49.69
CA ASP A 142 -6.92 10.09 -48.96
C ASP A 142 -7.77 9.36 -47.91
N ILE A 143 -7.28 9.38 -46.66
CA ILE A 143 -8.02 8.88 -45.50
C ILE A 143 -8.97 10.00 -45.05
N ASN A 144 -10.27 9.70 -45.05
CA ASN A 144 -11.32 10.65 -44.68
C ASN A 144 -11.16 11.20 -43.25
N PHE A 145 -10.48 12.35 -43.13
CA PHE A 145 -10.07 12.98 -41.86
C PHE A 145 -11.22 13.20 -40.86
N LYS A 146 -12.47 13.31 -41.35
CA LYS A 146 -13.69 13.47 -40.53
C LYS A 146 -13.98 12.26 -39.64
N ALA A 147 -13.64 11.03 -40.08
CA ALA A 147 -13.86 9.83 -39.27
C ALA A 147 -12.91 9.76 -38.05
N SER A 148 -11.71 10.34 -38.17
CA SER A 148 -10.73 10.39 -37.09
C SER A 148 -11.25 11.20 -35.89
N TYR A 149 -11.84 12.38 -36.15
CA TYR A 149 -12.40 13.23 -35.09
C TYR A 149 -13.56 12.58 -34.33
N LEU A 150 -14.43 11.81 -35.02
CA LEU A 150 -15.51 11.07 -34.36
C LEU A 150 -14.95 9.98 -33.43
N LEU A 151 -13.89 9.29 -33.84
CA LEU A 151 -13.26 8.24 -33.04
C LEU A 151 -12.57 8.83 -31.80
N VAL A 152 -11.83 9.94 -31.96
CA VAL A 152 -11.22 10.68 -30.84
C VAL A 152 -12.28 11.24 -29.89
N PHE A 153 -13.37 11.83 -30.40
CA PHE A 153 -14.46 12.35 -29.57
C PHE A 153 -15.16 11.24 -28.79
N ALA A 154 -15.42 10.07 -29.41
CA ALA A 154 -15.99 8.91 -28.74
C ALA A 154 -15.07 8.38 -27.62
N LEU A 155 -13.75 8.38 -27.85
CA LEU A 155 -12.74 8.02 -26.85
C LEU A 155 -12.73 9.00 -25.66
N ILE A 156 -12.76 10.30 -25.92
CA ILE A 156 -12.85 11.34 -24.89
C ILE A 156 -14.17 11.23 -24.12
N ALA A 157 -15.29 10.97 -24.80
CA ALA A 157 -16.60 10.78 -24.17
C ALA A 157 -16.64 9.53 -23.28
N MET A 158 -16.02 8.42 -23.71
CA MET A 158 -15.84 7.21 -22.88
C MET A 158 -14.98 7.49 -21.64
N ILE A 159 -13.88 8.23 -21.80
CA ILE A 159 -13.02 8.63 -20.66
C ILE A 159 -13.78 9.56 -19.72
N ALA A 160 -14.50 10.57 -20.23
CA ALA A 160 -15.34 11.43 -19.40
C ALA A 160 -16.45 10.64 -18.68
N ALA A 161 -17.03 9.64 -19.34
CA ALA A 161 -18.02 8.75 -18.72
C ALA A 161 -17.42 7.93 -17.56
N THR A 162 -16.15 7.50 -17.60
CA THR A 162 -15.55 6.80 -16.45
C THR A 162 -15.37 7.71 -15.23
N PHE A 163 -15.16 9.01 -15.44
CA PHE A 163 -15.16 10.01 -14.36
C PHE A 163 -16.56 10.38 -13.86
N ILE A 164 -17.57 10.41 -14.74
CA ILE A 164 -18.95 10.82 -14.40
C ILE A 164 -19.76 9.70 -13.75
N PHE A 165 -19.65 8.45 -14.23
CA PHE A 165 -20.51 7.35 -13.77
C PHE A 165 -20.03 6.66 -12.48
N GLU A 166 -18.84 7.01 -11.98
CA GLU A 166 -18.21 6.49 -10.76
C GLU A 166 -18.36 4.97 -10.42
N PRO A 167 -18.48 4.00 -11.37
CA PRO A 167 -18.92 2.64 -11.00
C PRO A 167 -17.83 1.83 -10.29
N PHE A 168 -16.59 2.31 -10.40
CA PHE A 168 -15.37 1.61 -10.01
C PHE A 168 -14.58 2.32 -8.91
N LYS A 169 -15.13 3.36 -8.25
CA LYS A 169 -14.57 3.81 -6.97
C LYS A 169 -14.90 2.74 -5.92
N PRO A 170 -13.92 1.98 -5.39
CA PRO A 170 -14.21 1.05 -4.31
C PRO A 170 -14.70 1.88 -3.13
N ARG A 171 -15.97 1.69 -2.73
CA ARG A 171 -16.48 2.29 -1.51
C ARG A 171 -15.59 1.78 -0.38
N SER A 172 -14.93 2.70 0.33
CA SER A 172 -14.14 2.31 1.50
C SER A 172 -15.04 1.49 2.42
N PRO A 173 -14.58 0.34 2.96
CA PRO A 173 -15.46 -0.53 3.75
C PRO A 173 -16.19 0.21 4.87
N PHE A 174 -15.54 1.25 5.43
CA PHE A 174 -16.05 2.12 6.50
C PHE A 174 -17.14 3.12 6.08
N THR A 175 -17.43 3.27 4.78
CA THR A 175 -18.38 4.29 4.27
C THR A 175 -19.82 3.78 4.23
N ASP A 176 -20.06 2.47 4.32
CA ASP A 176 -21.42 1.92 4.42
C ASP A 176 -21.97 2.05 5.85
N LEU A 177 -22.58 3.20 6.15
CA LEU A 177 -23.20 3.49 7.43
C LEU A 177 -24.36 2.54 7.80
N SER A 178 -24.95 1.81 6.85
CA SER A 178 -26.06 0.88 7.14
C SER A 178 -25.65 -0.31 8.02
N GLN A 179 -24.34 -0.60 8.07
CA GLN A 179 -23.75 -1.67 8.88
C GLN A 179 -23.39 -1.23 10.30
N TYR A 180 -23.63 0.04 10.64
CA TYR A 180 -23.21 0.64 11.90
C TYR A 180 -24.38 1.01 12.81
N VAL A 181 -24.18 0.83 14.12
CA VAL A 181 -25.01 1.42 15.16
C VAL A 181 -24.24 2.58 15.79
N GLN A 182 -24.87 3.75 15.88
CA GLN A 182 -24.29 4.89 16.60
C GLN A 182 -24.35 4.62 18.12
N LEU A 183 -23.23 4.79 18.81
CA LEU A 183 -23.09 4.54 20.25
C LEU A 183 -23.21 5.83 21.08
N LEU A 184 -22.55 6.89 20.61
CA LEU A 184 -22.48 8.21 21.25
C LEU A 184 -22.56 9.29 20.16
N ASP A 185 -23.21 10.40 20.49
CA ASP A 185 -23.28 11.58 19.63
C ASP A 185 -22.44 12.74 20.18
N GLY A 186 -22.05 13.67 19.30
CA GLY A 186 -21.24 14.84 19.64
C GLY A 186 -19.89 14.92 18.94
N SER A 187 -18.85 15.27 19.69
CA SER A 187 -17.46 15.40 19.20
C SER A 187 -16.54 14.69 20.21
N PRO A 188 -16.10 13.45 19.95
CA PRO A 188 -16.30 12.67 18.72
C PRO A 188 -17.64 11.93 18.65
N THR A 189 -18.11 11.60 17.43
CA THR A 189 -19.27 10.71 17.23
C THR A 189 -18.79 9.27 17.06
N PHE A 190 -19.39 8.32 17.77
CA PHE A 190 -18.96 6.92 17.76
C PHE A 190 -19.94 6.01 17.02
N TYR A 191 -19.41 5.18 16.12
CA TYR A 191 -20.15 4.20 15.34
C TYR A 191 -19.54 2.80 15.54
N LEU A 192 -20.36 1.80 15.84
CA LEU A 192 -19.95 0.40 16.01
C LEU A 192 -20.56 -0.49 14.93
N MET A 193 -19.72 -1.27 14.25
CA MET A 193 -20.13 -2.46 13.51
C MET A 193 -19.61 -3.69 14.27
N ASP A 194 -20.53 -4.56 14.68
CA ASP A 194 -20.27 -5.75 15.48
C ASP A 194 -20.44 -7.03 14.66
N GLY A 195 -19.32 -7.67 14.31
CA GLY A 195 -19.25 -8.97 13.66
C GLY A 195 -19.10 -10.15 14.62
N THR A 196 -19.22 -9.94 15.94
CA THR A 196 -19.09 -10.99 16.98
C THR A 196 -20.40 -11.71 17.30
N ASN A 197 -21.41 -11.60 16.42
CA ASN A 197 -22.77 -12.12 16.61
C ASN A 197 -23.44 -11.63 17.90
N GLY A 198 -23.16 -10.40 18.34
CA GLY A 198 -23.75 -9.81 19.55
C GLY A 198 -23.01 -10.13 20.84
N SER A 199 -21.75 -10.58 20.77
CA SER A 199 -20.91 -10.79 21.97
C SER A 199 -20.44 -9.48 22.63
N ILE A 200 -20.71 -8.32 22.00
CA ILE A 200 -20.43 -7.00 22.56
C ILE A 200 -21.66 -6.46 23.30
N ASP A 201 -21.50 -6.20 24.59
CA ASP A 201 -22.43 -5.33 25.31
C ASP A 201 -22.23 -3.88 24.86
N LYS A 202 -23.16 -3.41 24.01
CA LYS A 202 -23.15 -2.06 23.47
C LYS A 202 -23.44 -1.00 24.54
N ALA A 203 -24.25 -1.32 25.55
CA ALA A 203 -24.59 -0.38 26.61
C ALA A 203 -23.38 -0.15 27.53
N PHE A 204 -22.72 -1.23 27.94
CA PHE A 204 -21.46 -1.16 28.68
C PHE A 204 -20.38 -0.40 27.88
N LEU A 205 -20.20 -0.70 26.59
CA LEU A 205 -19.22 0.00 25.75
C LEU A 205 -19.53 1.50 25.63
N THR A 206 -20.80 1.88 25.40
CA THR A 206 -21.25 3.29 25.38
C THR A 206 -20.96 3.97 26.72
N GLU A 207 -21.22 3.32 27.85
CA GLU A 207 -20.96 3.87 29.19
C GLU A 207 -19.46 4.11 29.43
N GLN A 208 -18.60 3.16 29.05
CA GLN A 208 -17.15 3.29 29.22
C GLN A 208 -16.55 4.37 28.30
N LEU A 209 -16.96 4.42 27.03
CA LEU A 209 -16.52 5.46 26.10
C LEU A 209 -17.01 6.86 26.54
N GLY A 210 -18.21 6.95 27.11
CA GLY A 210 -18.77 8.21 27.63
C GLY A 210 -18.07 8.77 28.87
N LYS A 211 -17.24 7.98 29.56
CA LYS A 211 -16.40 8.43 30.68
C LYS A 211 -15.07 9.05 30.22
N ALA A 212 -14.66 8.85 28.97
CA ALA A 212 -13.41 9.38 28.46
C ALA A 212 -13.54 10.86 28.07
N SER A 213 -12.68 11.72 28.63
CA SER A 213 -12.64 13.14 28.29
C SER A 213 -11.95 13.37 26.95
N LEU A 214 -12.72 13.25 25.86
CA LEU A 214 -12.25 13.47 24.48
C LEU A 214 -12.52 14.92 24.02
N ALA A 215 -12.15 15.89 24.86
CA ALA A 215 -12.35 17.30 24.59
C ALA A 215 -11.76 17.72 23.22
N ASN A 216 -12.46 18.63 22.53
CA ASN A 216 -12.06 19.19 21.23
C ASN A 216 -11.87 18.18 20.07
N CYS A 217 -12.21 16.89 20.23
CA CYS A 217 -12.05 15.87 19.21
C CYS A 217 -13.17 15.91 18.13
N SER A 218 -13.04 16.78 17.14
CA SER A 218 -14.00 16.86 16.01
C SER A 218 -13.77 15.76 14.97
N ALA A 219 -14.14 14.53 15.33
CA ALA A 219 -13.97 13.33 14.50
C ALA A 219 -15.21 12.41 14.48
N ASP A 220 -15.36 11.66 13.38
CA ASP A 220 -16.16 10.44 13.33
C ASP A 220 -15.27 9.24 13.67
N VAL A 221 -15.72 8.37 14.57
CA VAL A 221 -14.94 7.23 15.08
C VAL A 221 -15.68 5.93 14.72
N TYR A 222 -15.12 5.19 13.77
CA TYR A 222 -15.71 3.96 13.26
C TYR A 222 -15.01 2.74 13.86
N ILE A 223 -15.66 2.08 14.81
CA ILE A 223 -15.19 0.85 15.46
C ILE A 223 -15.74 -0.34 14.67
N ARG A 224 -14.86 -1.29 14.36
CA ARG A 224 -15.20 -2.62 13.83
C ARG A 224 -14.63 -3.67 14.77
N VAL A 225 -15.43 -4.68 15.09
CA VAL A 225 -15.02 -5.81 15.92
C VAL A 225 -15.45 -7.12 15.28
N PHE A 226 -14.55 -8.10 15.30
CA PHE A 226 -14.74 -9.45 14.76
C PHE A 226 -14.17 -10.46 15.76
N PRO A 227 -14.72 -11.69 15.83
CA PRO A 227 -14.12 -12.74 16.64
C PRO A 227 -12.74 -13.09 16.07
N SER A 228 -11.78 -13.36 16.95
CA SER A 228 -10.48 -13.90 16.54
C SER A 228 -10.68 -15.28 15.92
N ILE A 229 -10.04 -15.51 14.78
CA ILE A 229 -10.00 -16.82 14.12
C ILE A 229 -9.00 -17.79 14.80
N TYR A 230 -8.20 -17.29 15.75
CA TYR A 230 -7.13 -18.05 16.40
C TYR A 230 -7.44 -18.43 17.85
N GLU A 231 -8.20 -17.59 18.57
CA GLU A 231 -8.41 -17.75 20.01
C GLU A 231 -9.85 -17.39 20.43
N PRO A 232 -10.62 -18.33 21.02
CA PRO A 232 -11.98 -18.07 21.47
C PRO A 232 -12.05 -16.94 22.52
N GLY A 233 -13.01 -16.02 22.37
CA GLY A 233 -13.20 -14.89 23.29
C GLY A 233 -12.27 -13.69 23.04
N VAL A 234 -11.24 -13.84 22.21
CA VAL A 234 -10.42 -12.74 21.72
C VAL A 234 -11.07 -12.08 20.51
N ILE A 235 -10.89 -10.77 20.38
CA ILE A 235 -11.56 -9.90 19.42
C ILE A 235 -10.51 -9.17 18.58
N ALA A 236 -10.66 -9.25 17.26
CA ALA A 236 -9.95 -8.43 16.31
C ALA A 236 -10.70 -7.11 16.12
N MET A 237 -10.10 -6.01 16.57
CA MET A 237 -10.66 -4.66 16.50
C MET A 237 -9.94 -3.81 15.45
N THR A 238 -10.69 -2.96 14.76
CA THR A 238 -10.14 -1.85 13.96
C THR A 238 -10.93 -0.58 14.25
N VAL A 239 -10.23 0.50 14.57
CA VAL A 239 -10.79 1.83 14.81
C VAL A 239 -10.29 2.75 13.71
N ARG A 240 -11.21 3.44 13.02
CA ARG A 240 -10.88 4.49 12.05
C ARG A 240 -11.38 5.83 12.58
N LEU A 241 -10.46 6.75 12.81
CA LEU A 241 -10.77 8.14 13.13
C LEU A 241 -10.77 8.93 11.83
N LYS A 242 -11.83 9.68 11.56
CA LYS A 242 -11.94 10.57 10.41
C LYS A 242 -12.20 11.98 10.91
N SER A 243 -11.33 12.92 10.58
CA SER A 243 -11.52 14.33 10.93
C SER A 243 -12.81 14.86 10.27
N LYS A 244 -13.62 15.60 11.03
CA LYS A 244 -14.77 16.36 10.49
C LYS A 244 -14.32 17.67 9.84
N THR A 245 -13.13 18.17 10.20
CA THR A 245 -12.59 19.47 9.79
C THR A 245 -11.53 19.40 8.69
N SER A 246 -11.00 18.21 8.37
CA SER A 246 -9.97 18.01 7.34
C SER A 246 -10.11 16.65 6.65
N ALA A 247 -9.38 16.45 5.55
CA ALA A 247 -9.36 15.17 4.83
C ALA A 247 -8.58 14.06 5.56
N HIS A 248 -7.93 14.35 6.70
CA HIS A 248 -7.11 13.38 7.42
C HIS A 248 -7.95 12.28 8.08
N SER A 249 -7.39 11.07 8.08
CA SER A 249 -7.97 9.91 8.75
C SER A 249 -6.87 8.98 9.24
N HIS A 250 -6.98 8.53 10.48
CA HIS A 250 -6.10 7.50 11.04
C HIS A 250 -6.83 6.16 11.13
N VAL A 251 -6.08 5.05 11.08
CA VAL A 251 -6.60 3.70 11.26
C VAL A 251 -5.69 2.95 12.24
N PHE A 252 -6.27 2.58 13.38
CA PHE A 252 -5.65 1.79 14.43
C PHE A 252 -6.23 0.36 14.40
N GLN A 253 -5.39 -0.65 14.67
CA GLN A 253 -5.81 -2.05 14.73
C GLN A 253 -5.24 -2.72 15.97
N HIS A 254 -6.06 -3.50 16.66
CA HIS A 254 -5.65 -4.27 17.83
C HIS A 254 -6.28 -5.66 17.77
N PHE A 255 -5.46 -6.71 17.90
CA PHE A 255 -5.90 -8.09 17.66
C PHE A 255 -6.05 -8.94 18.94
N ASN A 256 -5.72 -8.37 20.10
CA ASN A 256 -5.83 -9.01 21.41
C ASN A 256 -6.81 -8.26 22.33
N VAL A 257 -8.01 -7.99 21.83
CA VAL A 257 -9.06 -7.29 22.59
C VAL A 257 -10.01 -8.29 23.25
N THR A 258 -10.52 -7.97 24.42
CA THR A 258 -11.61 -8.71 25.08
C THR A 258 -12.84 -7.81 25.23
N SER A 259 -14.01 -8.35 25.56
CA SER A 259 -15.19 -7.53 25.86
C SER A 259 -14.96 -6.53 27.00
N LEU A 260 -14.10 -6.87 27.96
CA LEU A 260 -13.72 -6.01 29.08
C LEU A 260 -12.72 -4.91 28.68
N THR A 261 -11.72 -5.23 27.85
CA THR A 261 -10.66 -4.28 27.44
C THR A 261 -11.00 -3.48 26.18
N LEU A 262 -12.18 -3.68 25.59
CA LEU A 262 -12.59 -3.06 24.32
C LEU A 262 -12.62 -1.54 24.38
N ALA A 263 -13.20 -0.95 25.42
CA ALA A 263 -13.28 0.51 25.55
C ALA A 263 -11.89 1.16 25.65
N GLU A 264 -11.02 0.63 26.51
CA GLU A 264 -9.63 1.07 26.66
C GLU A 264 -8.86 0.94 25.33
N SER A 265 -9.01 -0.20 24.65
CA SER A 265 -8.38 -0.44 23.34
C SER A 265 -8.84 0.56 22.28
N VAL A 266 -10.11 0.99 22.31
CA VAL A 266 -10.62 2.05 21.42
C VAL A 266 -9.97 3.40 21.75
N LEU A 267 -9.77 3.72 23.02
CA LEU A 267 -9.18 4.99 23.46
C LEU A 267 -7.69 5.11 23.09
N MET A 268 -6.95 3.99 23.04
CA MET A 268 -5.58 3.96 22.51
C MET A 268 -5.49 4.47 21.06
N ALA A 269 -6.56 4.41 20.27
CA ALA A 269 -6.56 4.89 18.89
C ALA A 269 -6.49 6.43 18.77
N PHE A 270 -6.71 7.16 19.87
CA PHE A 270 -6.64 8.62 19.94
C PHE A 270 -5.25 9.13 20.34
N ASP A 271 -4.37 8.26 20.87
CA ASP A 271 -2.96 8.58 21.14
C ASP A 271 -2.15 8.55 19.83
N ASN A 272 -2.50 9.45 18.91
CA ASN A 272 -1.84 9.58 17.62
C ASN A 272 -1.71 11.05 17.16
N PRO A 273 -0.50 11.55 16.87
CA PRO A 273 -0.30 12.95 16.51
C PRO A 273 -0.92 13.38 15.16
N GLU A 274 -1.31 12.44 14.29
CA GLU A 274 -1.99 12.72 13.01
C GLU A 274 -3.46 13.13 13.20
N VAL A 275 -4.09 12.76 14.32
CA VAL A 275 -5.48 13.13 14.65
C VAL A 275 -5.46 13.79 16.02
N ARG A 276 -5.32 15.12 16.02
CA ARG A 276 -5.30 15.96 17.22
C ARG A 276 -6.64 15.90 17.97
N CYS A 277 -6.77 14.89 18.82
CA CYS A 277 -7.77 14.78 19.86
C CYS A 277 -7.02 14.78 21.19
N GLU A 278 -6.99 15.94 21.86
CA GLU A 278 -6.29 16.10 23.13
C GLU A 278 -7.05 15.34 24.21
N LEU A 279 -6.52 14.19 24.61
CA LEU A 279 -6.96 13.47 25.82
C LEU A 279 -6.55 14.31 27.04
N GLN A 280 -7.53 14.64 27.91
CA GLN A 280 -7.31 15.30 29.20
C GLN A 280 -7.54 14.33 30.36
#